data_AF-A0A1C5XPY3-F1
#
_entry.id   AF-A0A1C5XPY3-F1
#
_cell.length_a   1.000
_cell.length_b   1.000
_cell.length_c   1.000
_cell.angle_alpha   90.00
_cell.angle_beta   90.00
_cell.angle_gamma   90.00
#
_symmetry.space_group_name_H-M   'P 1'
#
loop_
_entity.id
_entity.type
_entity.pdbx_description
1 polymer ?
#
loop_
_entity_poly.entity_id
_entity_poly.type
_entity_poly.pdbx_seq_one_letter_code
_entity_poly.pdbx_strand_id
1 'polypeptide(L)'
;MELKSEKVFYEREVNEALMDADCECILWGEDFYDMKIVLYPKKISAIPGYEDIKKSLVNAALVYFDFSSENYIKSSIVRFDWDRQIVYIAEGNFNAIWKFFQKSVDLGIRIQKENGNEVPVDQKEDIVDLTLLERKGSKPVISKGQLTYIAREVSEDEKKALGRKQSLLDNQKYKFYYAAGGDVYHDRDCECIKAIAPESFEASDIVPEGMRPCKKCKRKMYLRAACSPYVKQIPQVDLLLTRGGIMDFHLEKFAFEEGLKFRIDTAGELTVKGKEDTWIIKGFDKNFLSLWHNNYVKTAPRERYITQGFHNQKLDGKKLYSMLEYICGYTFDKHLEAEDRAEQARIEEQRAEEARIKREKSLIGRIEALFRNIFSWKSKRNK
;
A
#
# COMPACT_ATOMS: atom_id res chain seq x y z
N MET A 1 -54.02 -41.71 0.86
CA MET A 1 -54.23 -40.91 2.08
C MET A 1 -54.08 -39.48 1.61
N GLU A 2 -55.12 -38.66 1.66
CA GLU A 2 -55.02 -37.24 1.24
C GLU A 2 -53.84 -36.58 1.96
N LEU A 3 -52.91 -35.97 1.22
CA LEU A 3 -51.92 -35.07 1.82
C LEU A 3 -52.70 -33.88 2.40
N LYS A 4 -52.57 -33.68 3.71
CA LYS A 4 -53.29 -32.63 4.42
C LYS A 4 -52.29 -31.58 4.90
N SER A 5 -52.64 -30.32 4.70
CA SER A 5 -51.84 -29.14 5.08
C SER A 5 -51.64 -29.06 6.59
N GLU A 6 -50.42 -28.71 7.01
CA GLU A 6 -50.06 -28.46 8.40
C GLU A 6 -50.76 -27.23 8.96
N LYS A 7 -50.95 -26.18 8.16
CA LYS A 7 -51.73 -24.99 8.57
C LYS A 7 -53.13 -25.37 9.00
N VAL A 8 -53.83 -26.19 8.21
CA VAL A 8 -55.21 -26.60 8.52
C VAL A 8 -55.31 -27.31 9.88
N PHE A 9 -54.25 -28.03 10.29
CA PHE A 9 -54.25 -28.77 11.55
C PHE A 9 -53.74 -27.98 12.75
N TYR A 10 -52.77 -27.09 12.55
CA TYR A 10 -52.00 -26.50 13.65
C TYR A 10 -52.06 -24.99 13.71
N GLU A 11 -52.78 -24.31 12.80
CA GLU A 11 -52.85 -22.85 12.76
C GLU A 11 -53.30 -22.23 14.09
N ARG A 12 -54.31 -22.82 14.75
CA ARG A 12 -54.79 -22.31 16.03
C ARG A 12 -53.71 -22.42 17.10
N GLU A 13 -53.13 -23.61 17.27
CA GLU A 13 -52.10 -23.89 18.27
C GLU A 13 -50.82 -23.05 18.03
N VAL A 14 -50.46 -22.82 16.76
CA VAL A 14 -49.33 -21.96 16.38
C VAL A 14 -49.62 -20.50 16.69
N ASN A 15 -50.81 -20.00 16.36
CA ASN A 15 -51.20 -18.62 16.68
C ASN A 15 -51.23 -18.38 18.20
N GLU A 16 -51.72 -19.35 18.99
CA GLU A 16 -51.67 -19.29 20.45
C GLU A 16 -50.22 -19.31 20.98
N ALA A 17 -49.36 -20.18 20.43
CA ALA A 17 -47.96 -20.28 20.84
C ALA A 17 -47.11 -19.05 20.48
N LEU A 18 -47.52 -18.28 19.47
CA LEU A 18 -46.81 -17.11 18.95
C LEU A 18 -47.52 -15.78 19.24
N MET A 19 -48.56 -15.78 20.08
CA MET A 19 -49.38 -14.60 20.36
C MET A 19 -48.54 -13.40 20.85
N ASP A 20 -47.50 -13.66 21.63
CA ASP A 20 -46.60 -12.64 22.19
C ASP A 20 -45.26 -12.51 21.43
N ALA A 21 -45.12 -13.16 20.27
CA ALA A 21 -43.87 -13.14 19.50
C ALA A 21 -43.68 -11.80 18.76
N ASP A 22 -42.48 -11.22 18.86
CA ASP A 22 -42.08 -10.02 18.11
C ASP A 22 -41.81 -10.37 16.63
N CYS A 23 -42.89 -10.56 15.87
CA CYS A 23 -42.86 -10.84 14.44
C CYS A 23 -44.03 -10.20 13.70
N GLU A 24 -43.83 -9.90 12.43
CA GLU A 24 -44.81 -9.29 11.54
C GLU A 24 -45.59 -10.34 10.75
N CYS A 25 -45.02 -11.54 10.58
CA CYS A 25 -45.69 -12.67 9.92
C CYS A 25 -45.18 -14.03 10.41
N ILE A 26 -45.98 -15.06 10.15
CA ILE A 26 -45.68 -16.46 10.43
C ILE A 26 -45.37 -17.16 9.12
N LEU A 27 -44.20 -17.81 9.05
CA LEU A 27 -43.74 -18.55 7.89
C LEU A 27 -43.85 -20.05 8.16
N TRP A 28 -44.55 -20.74 7.27
CA TRP A 28 -44.81 -22.17 7.35
C TRP A 28 -43.95 -22.91 6.34
N GLY A 29 -43.33 -24.02 6.74
CA GLY A 29 -42.49 -24.78 5.82
C GLY A 29 -43.21 -25.25 4.56
N GLU A 30 -44.51 -25.53 4.65
CA GLU A 30 -45.31 -25.94 3.48
C GLU A 30 -45.48 -24.86 2.41
N ASP A 31 -45.13 -23.59 2.69
CA ASP A 31 -45.15 -22.50 1.70
C ASP A 31 -43.81 -22.31 0.97
N PHE A 32 -42.75 -23.02 1.34
CA PHE A 32 -41.40 -22.75 0.81
C PHE A 32 -41.16 -23.36 -0.57
N TYR A 33 -42.20 -23.77 -1.29
CA TYR A 33 -42.06 -24.36 -2.61
C TYR A 33 -41.67 -23.31 -3.69
N ASP A 34 -41.86 -22.02 -3.42
CA ASP A 34 -41.48 -20.90 -4.30
C ASP A 34 -40.61 -19.84 -3.60
N MET A 35 -40.23 -20.06 -2.34
CA MET A 35 -39.35 -19.18 -1.55
C MET A 35 -37.90 -19.66 -1.54
N LYS A 36 -36.97 -18.77 -1.16
CA LYS A 36 -35.56 -19.12 -0.92
C LYS A 36 -35.12 -18.88 0.50
N ILE A 37 -34.20 -19.72 0.98
CA ILE A 37 -33.48 -19.57 2.24
C ILE A 37 -32.04 -19.19 1.94
N VAL A 38 -31.60 -18.00 2.33
CA VAL A 38 -30.21 -17.55 2.18
C VAL A 38 -29.50 -17.66 3.52
N LEU A 39 -28.39 -18.40 3.56
CA LEU A 39 -27.60 -18.56 4.79
C LEU A 39 -26.48 -17.51 4.87
N TYR A 40 -26.21 -16.99 6.07
CA TYR A 40 -25.11 -16.02 6.28
C TYR A 40 -24.20 -16.40 7.47
N PRO A 41 -22.87 -16.15 7.39
CA PRO A 41 -21.90 -16.73 8.34
C PRO A 41 -21.72 -15.95 9.64
N LYS A 42 -22.09 -14.66 9.68
CA LYS A 42 -21.84 -13.78 10.83
C LYS A 42 -23.09 -12.99 11.20
N LYS A 43 -23.16 -11.74 10.78
CA LYS A 43 -24.27 -10.83 11.03
C LYS A 43 -24.98 -10.58 9.71
N ILE A 44 -26.30 -10.42 9.75
CA ILE A 44 -27.09 -10.08 8.56
C ILE A 44 -26.60 -8.77 7.90
N SER A 45 -26.11 -7.83 8.71
CA SER A 45 -25.54 -6.56 8.22
C SER A 45 -24.25 -6.70 7.40
N ALA A 46 -23.65 -7.90 7.35
CA ALA A 46 -22.45 -8.18 6.57
C ALA A 46 -22.76 -8.76 5.18
N ILE A 47 -24.05 -8.97 4.85
CA ILE A 47 -24.48 -9.45 3.55
C ILE A 47 -24.19 -8.38 2.48
N PRO A 48 -23.60 -8.73 1.31
CA PRO A 48 -23.45 -7.81 0.20
C PRO A 48 -24.81 -7.22 -0.23
N GLY A 49 -24.90 -5.89 -0.35
CA GLY A 49 -26.16 -5.21 -0.67
C GLY A 49 -27.13 -5.08 0.51
N TYR A 50 -26.70 -5.36 1.75
CA TYR A 50 -27.55 -5.23 2.93
C TYR A 50 -28.21 -3.84 3.06
N GLU A 51 -27.49 -2.77 2.75
CA GLU A 51 -28.01 -1.40 2.83
C GLU A 51 -29.23 -1.16 1.93
N ASP A 52 -29.33 -1.90 0.82
CA ASP A 52 -30.43 -1.80 -0.13
C ASP A 52 -31.66 -2.57 0.36
N ILE A 53 -31.46 -3.74 0.98
CA ILE A 53 -32.56 -4.62 1.42
C ILE A 53 -33.04 -4.32 2.85
N LYS A 54 -32.22 -3.70 3.71
CA LYS A 54 -32.55 -3.57 5.15
C LYS A 54 -33.88 -2.89 5.46
N LYS A 55 -34.41 -2.08 4.54
CA LYS A 55 -35.68 -1.35 4.70
C LYS A 55 -36.90 -2.24 4.41
N SER A 56 -36.75 -3.30 3.63
CA SER A 56 -37.82 -4.26 3.32
C SER A 56 -37.79 -5.48 4.25
N LEU A 57 -36.75 -5.64 5.07
CA LEU A 57 -36.61 -6.79 5.97
C LEU A 57 -37.51 -6.67 7.21
N VAL A 58 -38.39 -7.65 7.37
CA VAL A 58 -39.29 -7.79 8.52
C VAL A 58 -38.82 -8.90 9.46
N ASN A 59 -39.25 -8.86 10.73
CA ASN A 59 -39.12 -10.02 11.61
C ASN A 59 -40.23 -11.02 11.28
N ALA A 60 -39.88 -12.29 11.04
CA ALA A 60 -40.84 -13.35 10.78
C ALA A 60 -40.62 -14.53 11.72
N ALA A 61 -41.69 -15.16 12.18
CA ALA A 61 -41.64 -16.39 12.95
C ALA A 61 -41.63 -17.60 12.01
N LEU A 62 -40.48 -18.25 11.88
CA LEU A 62 -40.36 -19.50 11.10
C LEU A 62 -40.75 -20.69 11.96
N VAL A 63 -41.85 -21.36 11.60
CA VAL A 63 -42.43 -22.45 12.38
C VAL A 63 -41.95 -23.82 11.89
N TYR A 64 -41.67 -24.71 12.83
CA TYR A 64 -41.29 -26.10 12.56
C TYR A 64 -41.71 -27.02 13.71
N PHE A 65 -41.90 -28.30 13.39
CA PHE A 65 -42.47 -29.26 14.34
C PHE A 65 -41.45 -30.32 14.77
N ASP A 66 -41.26 -30.45 16.08
CA ASP A 66 -40.54 -31.55 16.72
C ASP A 66 -41.53 -32.47 17.45
N PHE A 67 -42.18 -33.35 16.70
CA PHE A 67 -43.13 -34.33 17.24
C PHE A 67 -42.52 -35.37 18.21
N SER A 68 -41.22 -35.32 18.46
CA SER A 68 -40.58 -36.12 19.52
C SER A 68 -40.58 -35.43 20.89
N SER A 69 -40.95 -34.15 20.95
CA SER A 69 -41.02 -33.34 22.17
C SER A 69 -42.48 -33.12 22.61
N GLU A 70 -42.73 -33.03 23.92
CA GLU A 70 -44.04 -32.63 24.45
C GLU A 70 -44.45 -31.23 23.95
N ASN A 71 -43.49 -30.30 23.87
CA ASN A 71 -43.70 -29.01 23.21
C ASN A 71 -43.27 -29.12 21.75
N TYR A 72 -44.12 -29.73 20.93
CA TYR A 72 -43.80 -30.07 19.55
C TYR A 72 -43.80 -28.87 18.59
N ILE A 73 -44.44 -27.76 18.93
CA ILE A 73 -44.42 -26.53 18.13
C ILE A 73 -43.17 -25.73 18.49
N LYS A 74 -42.29 -25.52 17.51
CA LYS A 74 -41.08 -24.70 17.65
C LYS A 74 -41.13 -23.54 16.67
N SER A 75 -40.44 -22.46 17.01
CA SER A 75 -40.27 -21.32 16.12
C SER A 75 -38.88 -20.68 16.28
N SER A 76 -38.46 -19.95 15.26
CA SER A 76 -37.29 -19.08 15.30
C SER A 76 -37.62 -17.76 14.64
N ILE A 77 -37.25 -16.64 15.28
CA ILE A 77 -37.35 -15.32 14.65
C ILE A 77 -36.24 -15.19 13.60
N VAL A 78 -36.65 -14.99 12.35
CA VAL A 78 -35.78 -14.84 11.18
C VAL A 78 -36.08 -13.51 10.48
N ARG A 79 -35.24 -13.14 9.52
CA ARG A 79 -35.47 -11.95 8.69
C ARG A 79 -36.04 -12.36 7.34
N PHE A 80 -37.11 -11.70 6.93
CA PHE A 80 -37.83 -12.02 5.70
C PHE A 80 -37.92 -10.80 4.79
N ASP A 81 -37.69 -11.02 3.50
CA ASP A 81 -37.85 -10.03 2.43
C ASP A 81 -39.08 -10.38 1.60
N TRP A 82 -40.15 -9.61 1.76
CA TRP A 82 -41.42 -9.80 1.04
C TRP A 82 -41.26 -9.66 -0.47
N ASP A 83 -40.45 -8.69 -0.92
CA ASP A 83 -40.33 -8.37 -2.34
C ASP A 83 -39.62 -9.48 -3.11
N ARG A 84 -38.70 -10.18 -2.42
CA ARG A 84 -37.87 -11.23 -3.02
C ARG A 84 -38.27 -12.65 -2.62
N GLN A 85 -39.18 -12.80 -1.67
CA GLN A 85 -39.54 -14.09 -1.07
C GLN A 85 -38.30 -14.83 -0.53
N ILE A 86 -37.43 -14.10 0.17
CA ILE A 86 -36.18 -14.62 0.73
C ILE A 86 -36.21 -14.59 2.25
N VAL A 87 -35.88 -15.72 2.86
CA VAL A 87 -35.69 -15.88 4.30
C VAL A 87 -34.20 -15.97 4.61
N TYR A 88 -33.72 -15.13 5.52
CA TYR A 88 -32.32 -15.10 5.93
C TYR A 88 -32.13 -15.82 7.26
N ILE A 89 -31.26 -16.84 7.27
CA ILE A 89 -30.96 -17.65 8.46
C ILE A 89 -29.45 -17.60 8.74
N ALA A 90 -29.09 -17.37 10.01
CA ALA A 90 -27.69 -17.46 10.42
C ALA A 90 -27.17 -18.90 10.30
N GLU A 91 -25.96 -19.07 9.77
CA GLU A 91 -25.29 -20.37 9.59
C GLU A 91 -25.36 -21.25 10.85
N GLY A 92 -25.09 -20.66 12.02
CA GLY A 92 -25.07 -21.37 13.30
C GLY A 92 -26.42 -21.92 13.75
N ASN A 93 -27.53 -21.36 13.25
CA ASN A 93 -28.89 -21.78 13.64
C ASN A 93 -29.50 -22.76 12.62
N PHE A 94 -28.99 -22.77 11.39
CA PHE A 94 -29.60 -23.48 10.27
C PHE A 94 -29.81 -24.97 10.55
N ASN A 95 -28.78 -25.70 10.99
CA ASN A 95 -28.90 -27.15 11.20
C ASN A 95 -29.94 -27.52 12.27
N ALA A 96 -30.12 -26.70 13.31
CA ALA A 96 -31.10 -26.94 14.36
C ALA A 96 -32.53 -26.76 13.84
N ILE A 97 -32.76 -25.73 13.02
CA ILE A 97 -34.05 -25.45 12.39
C ILE A 97 -34.34 -26.49 11.29
N TRP A 98 -33.41 -26.65 10.35
CA TRP A 98 -33.55 -27.48 9.14
C TRP A 98 -33.85 -28.95 9.46
N LYS A 99 -33.30 -29.48 10.55
CA LYS A 99 -33.57 -30.86 11.02
C LYS A 99 -35.08 -31.19 11.07
N PHE A 100 -35.90 -30.23 11.51
CA PHE A 100 -37.34 -30.40 11.66
C PHE A 100 -38.10 -29.77 10.50
N PHE A 101 -37.70 -28.55 10.13
CA PHE A 101 -38.35 -27.74 9.11
C PHE A 101 -38.40 -28.41 7.73
N GLN A 102 -37.36 -29.15 7.36
CA GLN A 102 -37.25 -29.77 6.04
C GLN A 102 -38.41 -30.71 5.67
N LYS A 103 -39.08 -31.30 6.67
CA LYS A 103 -40.23 -32.19 6.45
C LYS A 103 -41.47 -31.42 6.01
N SER A 104 -41.69 -30.23 6.58
CA SER A 104 -42.78 -29.33 6.20
C SER A 104 -42.56 -28.79 4.78
N VAL A 105 -41.31 -28.49 4.41
CA VAL A 105 -40.95 -28.13 3.02
C VAL A 105 -41.26 -29.28 2.04
N ASP A 106 -40.81 -30.50 2.35
CA ASP A 106 -41.12 -31.69 1.55
C ASP A 106 -42.63 -31.94 1.44
N LEU A 107 -43.40 -31.64 2.48
CA LEU A 107 -44.86 -31.73 2.46
C LEU A 107 -45.45 -30.70 1.49
N GLY A 108 -45.06 -29.42 1.59
CA GLY A 108 -45.51 -28.35 0.71
C GLY A 108 -45.26 -28.64 -0.76
N ILE A 109 -44.03 -29.04 -1.11
CA ILE A 109 -43.66 -29.42 -2.48
C ILE A 109 -44.56 -30.55 -3.00
N ARG A 110 -44.85 -31.57 -2.17
CA ARG A 110 -45.73 -32.69 -2.56
C ARG A 110 -47.18 -32.27 -2.73
N ILE A 111 -47.72 -31.44 -1.83
CA ILE A 111 -49.09 -30.90 -1.94
C ILE A 111 -49.25 -30.14 -3.26
N GLN A 112 -48.29 -29.27 -3.61
CA GLN A 112 -48.37 -28.52 -4.86
C GLN A 112 -48.30 -29.43 -6.10
N LYS A 113 -47.41 -30.43 -6.08
CA LYS A 113 -47.31 -31.43 -7.16
C LYS A 113 -48.59 -32.25 -7.31
N GLU A 114 -49.22 -32.68 -6.22
CA GLU A 114 -50.51 -33.41 -6.25
C GLU A 114 -51.67 -32.55 -6.78
N ASN A 115 -51.65 -31.25 -6.48
CA ASN A 115 -52.62 -30.29 -7.00
C ASN A 115 -52.41 -29.92 -8.48
N GLY A 116 -51.37 -30.46 -9.14
CA GLY A 116 -51.05 -30.21 -10.54
C GLY A 116 -50.38 -28.86 -10.80
N ASN A 117 -49.87 -28.20 -9.75
CA ASN A 117 -49.16 -26.93 -9.89
C ASN A 117 -47.71 -27.16 -10.32
N GLU A 118 -47.18 -26.25 -11.12
CA GLU A 118 -45.75 -26.21 -11.46
C GLU A 118 -44.97 -25.70 -10.24
N VAL A 119 -43.95 -26.46 -9.81
CA VAL A 119 -43.13 -26.13 -8.65
C VAL A 119 -41.71 -25.83 -9.13
N PRO A 120 -41.12 -24.67 -8.79
CA PRO A 120 -39.80 -24.25 -9.29
C PRO A 120 -38.62 -25.03 -8.67
N VAL A 121 -38.89 -25.93 -7.73
CA VAL A 121 -37.90 -26.76 -7.03
C VAL A 121 -38.23 -28.24 -7.13
N ASP A 122 -37.19 -29.06 -7.29
CA ASP A 122 -37.35 -30.51 -7.42
C ASP A 122 -37.33 -31.19 -6.05
N GLN A 123 -36.42 -30.74 -5.19
CA GLN A 123 -36.19 -31.23 -3.83
C GLN A 123 -36.09 -30.06 -2.84
N LYS A 124 -36.38 -30.32 -1.56
CA LYS A 124 -36.31 -29.33 -0.48
C LYS A 124 -34.95 -28.63 -0.38
N GLU A 125 -33.84 -29.25 -0.74
CA GLU A 125 -32.51 -28.62 -0.65
C GLU A 125 -32.32 -27.49 -1.66
N ASP A 126 -33.10 -27.46 -2.76
CA ASP A 126 -32.93 -26.48 -3.85
C ASP A 126 -33.31 -25.05 -3.41
N ILE A 127 -34.11 -24.91 -2.34
CA ILE A 127 -34.48 -23.61 -1.78
C ILE A 127 -33.32 -22.97 -1.01
N VAL A 128 -32.28 -23.73 -0.66
CA VAL A 128 -31.20 -23.29 0.24
C VAL A 128 -30.02 -22.73 -0.56
N ASP A 129 -29.82 -21.42 -0.46
CA ASP A 129 -28.70 -20.69 -1.05
C ASP A 129 -27.51 -20.62 -0.07
N LEU A 130 -26.40 -21.23 -0.49
CA LEU A 130 -25.15 -21.34 0.27
C LEU A 130 -24.05 -20.38 -0.22
N THR A 131 -24.32 -19.54 -1.21
CA THR A 131 -23.30 -18.70 -1.87
C THR A 131 -22.53 -17.80 -0.90
N LEU A 132 -23.19 -17.27 0.12
CA LEU A 132 -22.56 -16.40 1.13
C LEU A 132 -21.71 -17.18 2.16
N LEU A 133 -21.69 -18.50 2.10
CA LEU A 133 -20.95 -19.38 3.00
C LEU A 133 -19.68 -19.96 2.37
N GLU A 134 -19.32 -19.59 1.14
CA GLU A 134 -18.10 -20.06 0.49
C GLU A 134 -16.84 -19.67 1.28
N ARG A 135 -15.93 -20.63 1.47
CA ARG A 135 -14.68 -20.46 2.22
C ARG A 135 -13.48 -20.85 1.37
N LYS A 136 -12.32 -20.28 1.71
CA LYS A 136 -11.06 -20.66 1.05
C LYS A 136 -10.69 -22.10 1.43
N GLY A 137 -10.69 -23.00 0.44
CA GLY A 137 -10.31 -24.41 0.62
C GLY A 137 -11.44 -25.36 1.04
N SER A 138 -12.65 -24.86 1.27
CA SER A 138 -13.82 -25.70 1.52
C SER A 138 -15.10 -25.07 0.96
N LYS A 139 -16.03 -25.91 0.52
CA LYS A 139 -17.33 -25.46 0.03
C LYS A 139 -18.47 -25.94 0.95
N PRO A 140 -19.45 -25.08 1.23
CA PRO A 140 -20.65 -25.47 1.96
C PRO A 140 -21.51 -26.39 1.08
N VAL A 141 -22.04 -27.46 1.67
CA VAL A 141 -22.99 -28.38 1.01
C VAL A 141 -24.03 -28.85 2.02
N ILE A 142 -25.26 -29.09 1.57
CA ILE A 142 -26.22 -29.87 2.34
C ILE A 142 -25.97 -31.35 2.06
N SER A 143 -25.44 -32.07 3.05
CA SER A 143 -25.16 -33.50 2.97
C SER A 143 -25.88 -34.22 4.10
N LYS A 144 -26.64 -35.26 3.76
CA LYS A 144 -27.48 -36.02 4.72
C LYS A 144 -28.39 -35.11 5.56
N GLY A 145 -28.99 -34.09 4.93
CA GLY A 145 -29.91 -33.15 5.57
C GLY A 145 -29.24 -32.19 6.57
N GLN A 146 -27.94 -31.96 6.46
CA GLN A 146 -27.19 -31.01 7.29
C GLN A 146 -26.24 -30.16 6.44
N LEU A 147 -26.12 -28.89 6.79
CA LEU A 147 -25.05 -28.03 6.31
C LEU A 147 -23.71 -28.55 6.84
N THR A 148 -22.82 -28.87 5.92
CA THR A 148 -21.46 -29.35 6.17
C THR A 148 -20.48 -28.67 5.23
N TYR A 149 -19.19 -28.70 5.56
CA TYR A 149 -18.12 -28.16 4.72
C TYR A 149 -17.26 -29.31 4.20
N ILE A 150 -17.18 -29.45 2.88
CA ILE A 150 -16.29 -30.41 2.25
C ILE A 150 -15.06 -29.70 1.69
N ALA A 151 -13.90 -30.37 1.76
CA ALA A 151 -12.68 -29.85 1.19
C ALA A 151 -12.90 -29.56 -0.31
N ARG A 152 -12.50 -28.37 -0.75
CA ARG A 152 -12.51 -28.03 -2.16
C ARG A 152 -11.31 -28.71 -2.80
N GLU A 153 -11.53 -29.57 -3.79
CA GLU A 153 -10.44 -30.01 -4.66
C GLU A 153 -9.88 -28.77 -5.36
N VAL A 154 -8.64 -28.42 -5.02
CA VAL A 154 -7.89 -27.37 -5.68
C VAL A 154 -7.51 -27.91 -7.06
N SER A 155 -7.98 -27.25 -8.12
CA SER A 155 -7.68 -27.67 -9.49
C SER A 155 -6.18 -27.67 -9.74
N GLU A 156 -5.71 -28.51 -10.68
CA GLU A 156 -4.29 -28.54 -11.06
C GLU A 156 -3.80 -27.16 -11.54
N ASP A 157 -4.66 -26.40 -12.21
CA ASP A 157 -4.37 -25.03 -12.64
C ASP A 157 -4.17 -24.08 -11.46
N GLU A 158 -5.02 -24.17 -10.42
CA GLU A 158 -4.88 -23.35 -9.21
C GLU A 158 -3.59 -23.73 -8.44
N LYS A 159 -3.27 -25.03 -8.36
CA LYS A 159 -2.00 -25.49 -7.77
C LYS A 159 -0.79 -24.92 -8.53
N LYS A 160 -0.81 -24.97 -9.86
CA LYS A 160 0.26 -24.45 -10.72
C LYS A 160 0.41 -22.93 -10.56
N ALA A 161 -0.70 -22.19 -10.50
CA ALA A 161 -0.70 -20.75 -10.31
C ALA A 161 -0.12 -20.36 -8.93
N LEU A 162 -0.52 -21.06 -7.87
CA LEU A 162 0.04 -20.88 -6.52
C LEU A 162 1.54 -21.18 -6.48
N GLY A 163 1.97 -22.30 -7.09
CA GLY A 163 3.39 -22.66 -7.18
C GLY A 163 4.21 -21.62 -7.93
N ARG A 164 3.70 -21.10 -9.05
CA ARG A 164 4.35 -20.02 -9.81
C ARG A 164 4.50 -18.75 -8.96
N LYS A 165 3.43 -18.32 -8.28
CA LYS A 165 3.48 -17.14 -7.38
C LYS A 165 4.54 -17.30 -6.29
N GLN A 166 4.62 -18.47 -5.67
CA GLN A 166 5.63 -18.76 -4.65
C GLN A 166 7.05 -18.71 -5.22
N SER A 167 7.27 -19.31 -6.39
CA SER A 167 8.57 -19.27 -7.08
C SER A 167 9.02 -17.83 -7.40
N LEU A 168 8.11 -16.96 -7.84
CA LEU A 168 8.39 -15.54 -8.08
C LEU A 168 8.78 -14.80 -6.78
N LEU A 169 8.11 -15.10 -5.66
CA LEU A 169 8.42 -14.50 -4.35
C LEU A 169 9.76 -14.96 -3.76
N ASP A 170 10.16 -16.21 -4.04
CA ASP A 170 11.39 -16.79 -3.51
C ASP A 170 12.63 -16.38 -4.31
N ASN A 171 12.45 -16.02 -5.58
CA ASN A 171 13.53 -15.54 -6.42
C ASN A 171 14.00 -14.14 -6.00
N GLN A 172 15.20 -14.09 -5.40
CA GLN A 172 15.81 -12.85 -4.88
C GLN A 172 16.20 -11.84 -5.96
N LYS A 173 16.24 -12.23 -7.23
CA LYS A 173 16.52 -11.32 -8.35
C LYS A 173 15.42 -10.26 -8.50
N TYR A 174 14.17 -10.65 -8.25
CA TYR A 174 13.02 -9.77 -8.43
C TYR A 174 12.90 -8.78 -7.27
N LYS A 175 12.60 -7.53 -7.63
CA LYS A 175 12.49 -6.39 -6.71
C LYS A 175 11.08 -5.82 -6.68
N PHE A 176 10.35 -5.95 -7.78
CA PHE A 176 9.03 -5.36 -7.98
C PHE A 176 8.02 -6.47 -8.26
N TYR A 177 6.86 -6.39 -7.64
CA TYR A 177 5.78 -7.39 -7.72
C TYR A 177 4.47 -6.69 -8.08
N TYR A 178 3.70 -7.26 -8.99
CA TYR A 178 2.50 -6.60 -9.52
C TYR A 178 1.51 -7.62 -10.10
N ALA A 179 0.33 -7.13 -10.45
CA ALA A 179 -0.68 -7.91 -11.16
C ALA A 179 -0.54 -7.66 -12.67
N ALA A 180 -0.66 -8.69 -13.48
CA ALA A 180 -0.81 -8.60 -14.93
C ALA A 180 -2.00 -7.69 -15.27
N GLY A 181 -1.77 -6.65 -16.08
CA GLY A 181 -2.77 -5.64 -16.40
C GLY A 181 -3.08 -4.64 -15.29
N GLY A 182 -2.36 -4.68 -14.16
CA GLY A 182 -2.43 -3.67 -13.10
C GLY A 182 -1.65 -2.40 -13.43
N ASP A 183 -1.86 -1.34 -12.64
CA ASP A 183 -1.17 -0.05 -12.78
C ASP A 183 -0.23 0.26 -11.59
N VAL A 184 -0.10 -0.67 -10.65
CA VAL A 184 0.66 -0.49 -9.41
C VAL A 184 1.62 -1.65 -9.17
N TYR A 185 2.86 -1.31 -8.80
CA TYR A 185 3.88 -2.27 -8.38
C TYR A 185 4.25 -2.11 -6.90
N HIS A 186 4.74 -3.21 -6.31
CA HIS A 186 4.91 -3.38 -4.87
C HIS A 186 6.32 -3.89 -4.50
N ASP A 187 6.74 -3.58 -3.27
CA ASP A 187 7.88 -4.22 -2.58
C ASP A 187 7.53 -5.66 -2.17
N ARG A 188 8.54 -6.51 -2.02
CA ARG A 188 8.40 -7.92 -1.58
C ARG A 188 7.64 -8.09 -0.26
N ASP A 189 7.76 -7.13 0.67
CA ASP A 189 7.12 -7.24 1.98
C ASP A 189 5.77 -6.50 2.02
N CYS A 190 5.26 -6.00 0.90
CA CYS A 190 4.01 -5.25 0.89
C CYS A 190 2.81 -6.18 1.09
N GLU A 191 1.93 -5.86 2.04
CA GLU A 191 0.73 -6.67 2.31
C GLU A 191 -0.21 -6.79 1.10
N CYS A 192 -0.23 -5.79 0.22
CA CYS A 192 -1.07 -5.78 -0.98
C CYS A 192 -0.74 -6.92 -1.94
N ILE A 193 0.48 -7.46 -1.95
CA ILE A 193 0.83 -8.59 -2.83
C ILE A 193 0.07 -9.87 -2.47
N LYS A 194 -0.42 -9.98 -1.21
CA LYS A 194 -1.25 -11.10 -0.76
C LYS A 194 -2.60 -11.11 -1.46
N ALA A 195 -3.12 -9.94 -1.82
CA ALA A 195 -4.40 -9.77 -2.50
C ALA A 195 -4.32 -9.99 -4.02
N ILE A 196 -3.12 -9.96 -4.62
CA ILE A 196 -2.94 -10.22 -6.05
C ILE A 196 -3.21 -11.71 -6.33
N ALA A 197 -4.09 -11.99 -7.28
CA ALA A 197 -4.47 -13.34 -7.66
C ALA A 197 -3.25 -14.12 -8.23
N PRO A 198 -3.02 -15.39 -7.83
CA PRO A 198 -1.87 -16.18 -8.29
C PRO A 198 -1.70 -16.27 -9.81
N GLU A 199 -2.81 -16.28 -10.55
CA GLU A 199 -2.88 -16.38 -12.01
C GLU A 199 -2.34 -15.10 -12.67
N SER A 200 -2.58 -13.95 -12.04
CA SER A 200 -2.13 -12.63 -12.51
C SER A 200 -0.80 -12.18 -11.91
N PHE A 201 -0.21 -12.95 -11.00
CA PHE A 201 0.97 -12.49 -10.25
C PHE A 201 2.22 -12.40 -11.14
N GLU A 202 2.88 -11.26 -11.17
CA GLU A 202 4.11 -11.01 -11.92
C GLU A 202 5.18 -10.37 -11.05
N ALA A 203 6.44 -10.50 -11.48
CA ALA A 203 7.59 -9.92 -10.80
C ALA A 203 8.69 -9.53 -11.79
N SER A 204 9.44 -8.47 -11.48
CA SER A 204 10.53 -7.94 -12.30
C SER A 204 11.70 -7.44 -11.45
N ASP A 205 12.89 -7.38 -12.05
CA ASP A 205 14.12 -6.83 -11.46
C ASP A 205 14.30 -5.32 -11.74
N ILE A 206 13.62 -4.83 -12.78
CA ILE A 206 13.51 -3.42 -13.17
C ILE A 206 12.08 -2.90 -12.94
N VAL A 207 11.94 -1.58 -12.78
CA VAL A 207 10.63 -0.94 -12.60
C VAL A 207 9.75 -1.24 -13.82
N PRO A 208 8.55 -1.82 -13.65
CA PRO A 208 7.67 -2.12 -14.77
C PRO A 208 7.18 -0.83 -15.44
N GLU A 209 7.22 -0.81 -16.77
CA GLU A 209 6.88 0.35 -17.58
C GLU A 209 5.40 0.75 -17.42
N GLY A 210 5.13 2.05 -17.35
CA GLY A 210 3.77 2.59 -17.22
C GLY A 210 3.10 2.38 -15.85
N MET A 211 3.75 1.69 -14.92
CA MET A 211 3.20 1.43 -13.59
C MET A 211 3.68 2.43 -12.54
N ARG A 212 2.85 2.64 -11.52
CA ARG A 212 3.14 3.53 -10.39
C ARG A 212 3.53 2.75 -9.13
N PRO A 213 4.37 3.31 -8.27
CA PRO A 213 4.75 2.66 -7.03
C PRO A 213 3.60 2.67 -6.02
N CYS A 214 3.39 1.55 -5.33
CA CYS A 214 2.36 1.45 -4.30
C CYS A 214 2.59 2.43 -3.15
N LYS A 215 1.57 3.24 -2.82
CA LYS A 215 1.63 4.26 -1.75
C LYS A 215 2.02 3.69 -0.38
N LYS A 216 1.71 2.42 -0.10
CA LYS A 216 2.01 1.77 1.18
C LYS A 216 3.45 1.31 1.33
N CYS A 217 4.14 0.95 0.24
CA CYS A 217 5.48 0.37 0.30
C CYS A 217 6.55 1.14 -0.47
N LYS A 218 6.19 2.18 -1.23
CA LYS A 218 7.12 2.95 -2.07
C LYS A 218 8.34 3.47 -1.29
N ARG A 219 8.12 4.03 -0.09
CA ARG A 219 9.21 4.54 0.75
C ARG A 219 10.23 3.45 1.10
N LYS A 220 9.74 2.31 1.62
CA LYS A 220 10.59 1.17 1.99
C LYS A 220 11.37 0.64 0.79
N MET A 221 10.73 0.60 -0.38
CA MET A 221 11.36 0.16 -1.63
C MET A 221 12.49 1.11 -2.08
N TYR A 222 12.26 2.43 -2.08
CA TYR A 222 13.33 3.39 -2.37
C TYR A 222 14.48 3.29 -1.35
N LEU A 223 14.16 3.13 -0.07
CA LEU A 223 15.15 2.91 1.00
C LEU A 223 15.94 1.62 0.80
N ARG A 224 15.32 0.51 0.38
CA ARG A 224 16.06 -0.73 0.06
C ARG A 224 17.06 -0.52 -1.07
N ALA A 225 16.67 0.20 -2.11
CA ALA A 225 17.58 0.48 -3.22
C ALA A 225 18.74 1.38 -2.79
N ALA A 226 18.46 2.42 -2.00
CA ALA A 226 19.47 3.36 -1.53
C ALA A 226 20.39 2.75 -0.44
N CYS A 227 19.86 1.91 0.44
CA CYS A 227 20.63 1.32 1.53
C CYS A 227 21.32 0.00 1.16
N SER A 228 21.15 -0.53 -0.06
CA SER A 228 21.79 -1.78 -0.47
C SER A 228 23.33 -1.66 -0.48
N PRO A 229 24.10 -2.61 0.09
CA PRO A 229 23.67 -3.89 0.68
C PRO A 229 23.29 -3.83 2.18
N TYR A 230 23.43 -2.69 2.83
CA TYR A 230 23.18 -2.45 4.27
C TYR A 230 21.69 -2.29 4.62
N VAL A 231 20.81 -3.17 4.14
CA VAL A 231 19.34 -3.08 4.34
C VAL A 231 18.92 -3.09 5.82
N LYS A 232 19.76 -3.60 6.72
CA LYS A 232 19.51 -3.57 8.18
C LYS A 232 19.55 -2.16 8.77
N GLN A 233 20.17 -1.20 8.08
CA GLN A 233 20.29 0.19 8.50
C GLN A 233 19.11 1.08 8.06
N ILE A 234 18.14 0.51 7.32
CA ILE A 234 16.98 1.25 6.81
C ILE A 234 16.26 2.04 7.91
N PRO A 235 15.96 1.49 9.10
CA PRO A 235 15.26 2.25 10.15
C PRO A 235 16.03 3.52 10.59
N GLN A 236 17.35 3.43 10.74
CA GLN A 236 18.19 4.54 11.18
C GLN A 236 18.36 5.59 10.07
N VAL A 237 18.57 5.15 8.82
CA VAL A 237 18.63 6.05 7.65
C VAL A 237 17.29 6.77 7.49
N ASP A 238 16.19 6.03 7.54
CA ASP A 238 14.85 6.60 7.36
C ASP A 238 14.51 7.64 8.44
N LEU A 239 14.93 7.40 9.68
CA LEU A 239 14.80 8.37 10.76
C LEU A 239 15.51 9.69 10.43
N LEU A 240 16.76 9.64 9.96
CA LEU A 240 17.52 10.84 9.60
C LEU A 240 16.92 11.56 8.39
N LEU A 241 16.53 10.81 7.36
CA LEU A 241 15.89 11.36 6.16
C LEU A 241 14.56 12.04 6.50
N THR A 242 13.72 11.40 7.33
CA THR A 242 12.44 11.95 7.78
C THR A 242 12.67 13.21 8.63
N ARG A 243 13.61 13.17 9.59
CA ARG A 243 13.99 14.33 10.40
C ARG A 243 14.49 15.50 9.55
N GLY A 244 15.19 15.21 8.45
CA GLY A 244 15.64 16.20 7.48
C GLY A 244 14.59 16.65 6.45
N GLY A 245 13.33 16.18 6.58
CA GLY A 245 12.21 16.59 5.71
C GLY A 245 12.17 15.90 4.34
N ILE A 246 12.80 14.73 4.19
CA ILE A 246 12.83 13.99 2.93
C ILE A 246 11.57 13.13 2.77
N MET A 247 10.67 13.67 1.96
CA MET A 247 9.46 13.02 1.47
C MET A 247 9.76 11.92 0.43
N ASP A 248 8.76 11.07 0.17
CA ASP A 248 8.90 9.91 -0.72
C ASP A 248 9.29 10.28 -2.16
N PHE A 249 8.77 11.39 -2.69
CA PHE A 249 9.09 11.83 -4.06
C PHE A 249 10.54 12.34 -4.19
N HIS A 250 11.10 12.93 -3.12
CA HIS A 250 12.52 13.26 -3.08
C HIS A 250 13.37 11.98 -3.06
N LEU A 251 12.92 10.99 -2.30
CA LEU A 251 13.64 9.73 -2.16
C LEU A 251 13.61 8.91 -3.45
N GLU A 252 12.50 8.95 -4.20
CA GLU A 252 12.40 8.41 -5.55
C GLU A 252 13.49 8.99 -6.46
N LYS A 253 13.56 10.32 -6.57
CA LYS A 253 14.62 11.02 -7.31
C LYS A 253 16.02 10.57 -6.85
N PHE A 254 16.30 10.69 -5.56
CA PHE A 254 17.65 10.44 -5.05
C PHE A 254 18.08 8.97 -5.18
N ALA A 255 17.19 8.02 -4.95
CA ALA A 255 17.53 6.59 -4.93
C ALA A 255 17.50 5.96 -6.32
N PHE A 256 16.51 6.30 -7.16
CA PHE A 256 16.28 5.63 -8.44
C PHE A 256 16.84 6.42 -9.63
N GLU A 257 16.65 7.74 -9.66
CA GLU A 257 17.12 8.58 -10.78
C GLU A 257 18.61 8.91 -10.62
N GLU A 258 19.01 9.37 -9.44
CA GLU A 258 20.39 9.82 -9.16
C GLU A 258 21.28 8.72 -8.58
N GLY A 259 20.69 7.59 -8.16
CA GLY A 259 21.43 6.41 -7.71
C GLY A 259 22.18 6.57 -6.38
N LEU A 260 21.83 7.55 -5.55
CA LEU A 260 22.48 7.78 -4.26
C LEU A 260 22.37 6.53 -3.36
N LYS A 261 23.46 6.24 -2.64
CA LYS A 261 23.46 5.22 -1.59
C LYS A 261 23.61 5.82 -0.20
N PHE A 262 22.82 5.33 0.73
CA PHE A 262 22.80 5.79 2.12
C PHE A 262 23.28 4.71 3.06
N ARG A 263 24.06 5.10 4.06
CA ARG A 263 24.42 4.24 5.19
C ARG A 263 24.74 5.07 6.43
N ILE A 264 24.81 4.41 7.57
CA ILE A 264 25.22 5.00 8.84
C ILE A 264 26.52 4.33 9.26
N ASP A 265 27.64 5.06 9.10
CA ASP A 265 28.95 4.61 9.59
C ASP A 265 29.17 5.06 11.05
N THR A 266 28.62 6.21 11.44
CA THR A 266 28.66 6.77 12.79
C THR A 266 27.27 7.17 13.23
N ALA A 267 26.92 6.89 14.49
CA ALA A 267 25.59 7.20 15.01
C ALA A 267 25.25 8.68 14.87
N GLY A 268 24.11 8.97 14.24
CA GLY A 268 23.66 10.35 13.99
C GLY A 268 24.30 11.04 12.79
N GLU A 269 25.15 10.35 12.02
CA GLU A 269 25.73 10.85 10.77
C GLU A 269 25.20 10.06 9.58
N LEU A 270 24.83 10.76 8.51
CA LEU A 270 24.37 10.14 7.27
C LEU A 270 25.52 10.11 6.26
N THR A 271 26.05 8.93 5.97
CA THR A 271 26.99 8.74 4.87
C THR A 271 26.21 8.60 3.55
N VAL A 272 26.59 9.41 2.56
CA VAL A 272 25.98 9.41 1.22
C VAL A 272 27.05 9.11 0.18
N LYS A 273 26.89 8.03 -0.59
CA LYS A 273 27.72 7.76 -1.77
C LYS A 273 26.98 8.29 -3.01
N GLY A 274 27.58 9.27 -3.67
CA GLY A 274 27.13 9.80 -4.95
C GLY A 274 27.75 9.04 -6.12
N LYS A 275 27.78 9.68 -7.30
CA LYS A 275 28.31 9.11 -8.55
C LYS A 275 29.80 8.75 -8.43
N GLU A 276 30.59 9.69 -7.92
CA GLU A 276 32.06 9.56 -7.84
C GLU A 276 32.56 9.50 -6.38
N ASP A 277 31.90 10.25 -5.50
CA ASP A 277 32.44 10.63 -4.20
C ASP A 277 31.56 10.19 -3.03
N THR A 278 32.17 10.18 -1.85
CA THR A 278 31.51 9.85 -0.59
C THR A 278 31.43 11.09 0.30
N TRP A 279 30.28 11.29 0.91
CA TRP A 279 29.95 12.45 1.69
C TRP A 279 29.44 12.04 3.06
N ILE A 280 29.59 12.92 4.05
CA ILE A 280 28.99 12.75 5.37
C ILE A 280 28.19 13.99 5.70
N ILE A 281 26.94 13.79 6.10
CA ILE A 281 26.08 14.84 6.63
C ILE A 281 26.00 14.66 8.15
N LYS A 282 26.40 15.70 8.88
CA LYS A 282 26.47 15.70 10.35
C LYS A 282 25.54 16.75 10.94
N GLY A 283 25.33 16.71 12.26
CA GLY A 283 24.62 17.77 13.01
C GLY A 283 23.10 17.62 13.05
N PHE A 284 22.58 16.40 12.83
CA PHE A 284 21.16 16.09 12.92
C PHE A 284 20.60 16.36 14.33
N ASP A 285 21.36 16.10 15.38
CA ASP A 285 21.03 16.34 16.78
C ASP A 285 20.71 17.81 17.08
N LYS A 286 21.53 18.72 16.54
CA LYS A 286 21.44 20.18 16.73
C LYS A 286 20.55 20.88 15.72
N ASN A 287 19.94 20.14 14.78
CA ASN A 287 19.26 20.68 13.59
C ASN A 287 20.11 21.71 12.81
N PHE A 288 21.42 21.58 12.89
CA PHE A 288 22.38 22.44 12.20
C PHE A 288 23.30 21.56 11.38
N LEU A 289 22.88 21.30 10.13
CA LEU A 289 23.56 20.34 9.29
C LEU A 289 24.86 20.91 8.73
N SER A 290 25.86 20.05 8.57
CA SER A 290 27.10 20.34 7.84
C SER A 290 27.39 19.23 6.83
N LEU A 291 27.94 19.61 5.67
CA LEU A 291 28.30 18.67 4.61
C LEU A 291 29.82 18.49 4.54
N TRP A 292 30.25 17.24 4.60
CA TRP A 292 31.65 16.86 4.56
C TRP A 292 31.93 16.01 3.33
N HIS A 293 33.01 16.31 2.63
CA HIS A 293 33.42 15.67 1.38
C HIS A 293 34.69 14.86 1.60
N ASN A 294 34.80 13.70 0.96
CA ASN A 294 35.99 12.85 1.05
C ASN A 294 37.23 13.58 0.52
N ASN A 295 38.36 13.39 1.20
CA ASN A 295 39.62 13.97 0.77
C ASN A 295 40.13 13.27 -0.50
N TYR A 296 40.89 14.01 -1.32
CA TYR A 296 41.54 13.47 -2.50
C TYR A 296 42.87 14.19 -2.77
N VAL A 297 43.73 13.57 -3.55
CA VAL A 297 44.98 14.16 -4.06
C VAL A 297 44.97 14.08 -5.58
N LYS A 298 45.30 15.19 -6.25
CA LYS A 298 45.43 15.24 -7.71
C LYS A 298 46.70 14.52 -8.14
N THR A 299 46.58 13.55 -9.04
CA THR A 299 47.70 12.80 -9.62
C THR A 299 48.05 13.29 -11.02
N ALA A 300 47.08 13.90 -11.70
CA ALA A 300 47.22 14.59 -12.98
C ALA A 300 46.13 15.70 -13.08
N PRO A 301 46.12 16.57 -14.12
CA PRO A 301 45.18 17.68 -14.20
C PRO A 301 43.69 17.31 -14.06
N ARG A 302 43.29 16.11 -14.51
CA ARG A 302 41.91 15.59 -14.41
C ARG A 302 41.82 14.25 -13.66
N GLU A 303 42.87 13.87 -12.96
CA GLU A 303 42.92 12.61 -12.22
C GLU A 303 43.14 12.86 -10.73
N ARG A 304 42.47 12.05 -9.91
CA ARG A 304 42.60 12.08 -8.45
C ARG A 304 42.56 10.68 -7.87
N TYR A 305 43.19 10.52 -6.71
CA TYR A 305 42.95 9.36 -5.84
C TYR A 305 42.32 9.82 -4.53
N ILE A 306 41.34 9.06 -4.03
CA ILE A 306 40.63 9.35 -2.78
C ILE A 306 41.48 8.94 -1.59
N THR A 307 41.66 9.86 -0.63
CA THR A 307 42.41 9.65 0.61
C THR A 307 41.49 9.44 1.81
N GLN A 308 42.09 9.10 2.94
CA GLN A 308 41.37 9.00 4.21
C GLN A 308 40.94 10.37 4.73
N GLY A 309 39.78 10.39 5.39
CA GLY A 309 39.23 11.57 6.03
C GLY A 309 38.32 12.41 5.13
N PHE A 310 37.73 13.43 5.75
CA PHE A 310 36.76 14.32 5.12
C PHE A 310 37.04 15.77 5.51
N HIS A 311 36.71 16.72 4.64
CA HIS A 311 36.77 18.16 4.90
C HIS A 311 35.38 18.80 4.78
N ASN A 312 35.13 19.85 5.56
CA ASN A 312 33.85 20.58 5.55
C ASN A 312 33.76 21.44 4.27
N GLN A 313 32.65 21.29 3.54
CA GLN A 313 32.34 22.04 2.31
C GLN A 313 31.68 23.41 2.55
N LYS A 314 31.68 23.90 3.79
CA LYS A 314 31.15 25.21 4.20
C LYS A 314 29.68 25.41 3.81
N LEU A 315 28.91 24.32 3.78
CA LEU A 315 27.46 24.31 3.54
C LEU A 315 26.66 24.23 4.84
N ASP A 316 27.18 24.84 5.90
CA ASP A 316 26.61 24.79 7.24
C ASP A 316 25.21 25.44 7.30
N GLY A 317 24.29 24.83 8.05
CA GLY A 317 22.93 25.33 8.28
C GLY A 317 21.96 25.15 7.09
N LYS A 318 22.36 24.49 6.00
CA LYS A 318 21.46 24.19 4.88
C LYS A 318 20.50 23.03 5.18
N LYS A 319 19.35 23.00 4.51
CA LYS A 319 18.40 21.88 4.59
C LYS A 319 19.00 20.62 3.96
N LEU A 320 18.62 19.45 4.48
CA LEU A 320 19.10 18.15 3.98
C LEU A 320 18.87 17.99 2.48
N TYR A 321 17.68 18.37 1.99
CA TYR A 321 17.37 18.36 0.55
C TYR A 321 18.42 19.11 -0.28
N SER A 322 18.80 20.32 0.12
CA SER A 322 19.79 21.13 -0.60
C SER A 322 21.18 20.49 -0.60
N MET A 323 21.55 19.76 0.46
CA MET A 323 22.81 19.02 0.53
C MET A 323 22.79 17.81 -0.41
N LEU A 324 21.68 17.07 -0.46
CA LEU A 324 21.52 15.94 -1.37
C LEU A 324 21.50 16.38 -2.84
N GLU A 325 20.82 17.48 -3.17
CA GLU A 325 20.88 18.12 -4.50
C GLU A 325 22.31 18.50 -4.88
N TYR A 326 23.07 19.08 -3.95
CA TYR A 326 24.46 19.42 -4.16
C TYR A 326 25.30 18.17 -4.49
N ILE A 327 25.11 17.08 -3.75
CA ILE A 327 25.77 15.80 -4.01
C ILE A 327 25.40 15.24 -5.40
N CYS A 328 24.13 15.31 -5.81
CA CYS A 328 23.68 14.84 -7.13
C CYS A 328 24.31 15.66 -8.28
N GLY A 329 24.44 16.97 -8.09
CA GLY A 329 24.97 17.89 -9.09
C GLY A 329 26.50 17.92 -9.19
N TYR A 330 27.21 17.40 -8.18
CA TYR A 330 28.66 17.38 -8.09
C TYR A 330 29.29 16.38 -9.06
N THR A 331 30.36 16.83 -9.72
CA THR A 331 31.29 16.01 -10.52
C THR A 331 32.68 16.61 -10.36
N PHE A 332 33.72 15.79 -10.40
CA PHE A 332 35.10 16.30 -10.28
C PHE A 332 35.43 17.35 -11.34
N ASP A 333 34.99 17.15 -12.59
CA ASP A 333 35.24 18.08 -13.68
C ASP A 333 34.64 19.47 -13.41
N LYS A 334 33.36 19.56 -13.01
CA LYS A 334 32.75 20.84 -12.60
C LYS A 334 33.49 21.53 -11.45
N HIS A 335 34.05 20.74 -10.54
CA HIS A 335 34.85 21.28 -9.45
C HIS A 335 36.16 21.88 -9.95
N LEU A 336 36.89 21.17 -10.83
CA LEU A 336 38.10 21.68 -11.48
C LEU A 336 37.82 22.96 -12.27
N GLU A 337 36.74 23.00 -13.06
CA GLU A 337 36.36 24.20 -13.79
C GLU A 337 36.05 25.38 -12.87
N ALA A 338 35.48 25.13 -11.69
CA ALA A 338 35.23 26.19 -10.71
C ALA A 338 36.52 26.70 -10.07
N GLU A 339 37.48 25.81 -9.79
CA GLU A 339 38.82 26.19 -9.33
C GLU A 339 39.57 27.01 -10.39
N ASP A 340 39.54 26.59 -11.66
CA ASP A 340 40.18 27.31 -12.77
C ASP A 340 39.60 28.72 -12.94
N ARG A 341 38.26 28.85 -12.87
CA ARG A 341 37.59 30.17 -12.92
C ARG A 341 37.98 31.04 -11.73
N ALA A 342 38.08 30.47 -10.53
CA ALA A 342 38.47 31.21 -9.34
C ALA A 342 39.93 31.69 -9.42
N GLU A 343 40.84 30.86 -9.93
CA GLU A 343 42.23 31.23 -10.13
C GLU A 343 42.38 32.29 -11.22
N GLN A 344 41.67 32.18 -12.33
CA GLN A 344 41.62 33.21 -13.37
C GLN A 344 41.14 34.55 -12.80
N ALA A 345 40.06 34.55 -12.00
CA ALA A 345 39.55 35.75 -11.35
C ALA A 345 40.57 36.38 -10.39
N ARG A 346 41.32 35.56 -9.63
CA ARG A 346 42.40 36.05 -8.75
C ARG A 346 43.55 36.68 -9.52
N ILE A 347 43.96 36.06 -10.64
CA ILE A 347 45.01 36.59 -11.51
C ILE A 347 44.55 37.92 -12.14
N GLU A 348 43.28 38.01 -12.56
CA GLU A 348 42.70 39.26 -13.08
C GLU A 348 42.64 40.37 -12.02
N GLU A 349 42.25 40.04 -10.78
CA GLU A 349 42.24 40.99 -9.67
C GLU A 349 43.65 41.50 -9.34
N GLN A 350 44.65 40.61 -9.29
CA GLN A 350 46.05 40.99 -9.10
C GLN A 350 46.55 41.91 -10.23
N ARG A 351 46.25 41.58 -11.48
CA ARG A 351 46.61 42.42 -12.64
C ARG A 351 45.92 43.79 -12.59
N ALA A 352 44.66 43.83 -12.17
CA ALA A 352 43.92 45.08 -12.01
C ALA A 352 44.54 45.96 -10.91
N GLU A 353 44.96 45.35 -9.79
CA GLU A 353 45.62 46.04 -8.68
C GLU A 353 47.02 46.56 -9.08
N GLU A 354 47.83 45.75 -9.76
CA GLU A 354 49.12 46.18 -10.29
C GLU A 354 48.97 47.35 -11.30
N ALA A 355 47.96 47.28 -12.17
CA ALA A 355 47.65 48.35 -13.09
C ALA A 355 47.22 49.63 -12.37
N ARG A 356 46.45 49.51 -11.27
CA ARG A 356 46.06 50.63 -10.40
C ARG A 356 47.29 51.29 -9.78
N ILE A 357 48.16 50.51 -9.14
CA ILE A 357 49.40 51.01 -8.50
C ILE A 357 50.31 51.69 -9.54
N LYS A 358 50.44 51.12 -10.74
CA LYS A 358 51.25 51.71 -11.82
C LYS A 358 50.69 53.05 -12.29
N ARG A 359 49.36 53.19 -12.39
CA ARG A 359 48.70 54.46 -12.73
C ARG A 359 48.93 55.52 -11.64
N GLU A 360 48.79 55.16 -10.37
CA GLU A 360 49.03 56.07 -9.24
C GLU A 360 50.48 56.57 -9.21
N LYS A 361 51.46 55.66 -9.33
CA LYS A 361 52.89 56.03 -9.41
C LYS A 361 53.19 56.94 -10.60
N SER A 362 52.59 56.68 -11.76
CA SER A 362 52.72 57.54 -12.94
C SER A 362 52.15 58.94 -12.70
N LEU A 363 51.01 59.03 -12.00
CA LEU A 363 50.37 60.30 -11.66
C LEU A 363 51.23 61.12 -10.69
N ILE A 364 51.74 60.49 -9.65
CA ILE A 364 52.68 61.10 -8.68
C ILE A 364 53.93 61.61 -9.41
N GLY A 365 54.54 60.80 -10.27
CA GLY A 365 55.71 61.21 -11.04
C GLY A 365 55.45 62.41 -11.96
N ARG A 366 54.26 62.48 -12.58
CA ARG A 366 53.84 63.65 -13.37
C ARG A 366 53.67 64.90 -12.51
N ILE A 367 53.08 64.77 -11.31
CA ILE A 367 52.90 65.87 -10.36
C ILE A 367 54.28 66.38 -9.89
N GLU A 368 55.20 65.51 -9.50
CA GLU A 368 56.56 65.88 -9.09
C GLU A 368 57.36 66.57 -10.21
N ALA A 369 57.22 66.11 -11.45
CA ALA A 369 57.83 66.78 -12.60
C ALA A 369 57.26 68.19 -12.82
N LEU A 370 55.95 68.36 -12.64
CA LEU A 370 55.28 69.66 -12.74
C LEU A 370 55.76 70.63 -11.65
N PHE A 371 55.88 70.17 -10.40
CA PHE A 371 56.43 70.96 -9.30
C PHE A 371 57.89 71.36 -9.53
N ARG A 372 58.75 70.44 -9.99
CA ARG A 372 60.14 70.76 -10.34
C ARG A 372 60.23 71.83 -11.43
N ASN A 373 59.41 71.74 -12.47
CA ASN A 373 59.38 72.72 -13.54
C ASN A 373 58.94 74.10 -13.02
N ILE A 374 57.91 74.18 -12.18
CA ILE A 374 57.44 75.43 -11.56
C ILE A 374 58.52 76.06 -10.65
N PHE A 375 59.21 75.25 -9.83
CA PHE A 375 60.28 75.76 -8.95
C PHE A 375 61.53 76.21 -9.72
N SER A 376 61.90 75.52 -10.81
CA SER A 376 63.01 75.95 -11.68
C SER A 376 62.70 77.25 -12.43
N TRP A 377 61.42 77.49 -12.77
CA TRP A 377 60.99 78.72 -13.44
C TRP A 377 61.05 79.92 -12.49
N LYS A 378 60.77 79.73 -11.19
CA LYS A 378 60.97 80.76 -10.17
C LYS A 378 62.44 81.11 -9.94
N SER A 379 63.38 80.15 -9.99
CA SER A 379 64.80 80.47 -9.78
C SER A 379 65.43 81.24 -10.95
N LYS A 380 64.92 81.06 -12.17
CA LYS A 380 65.35 81.83 -13.36
C LYS A 380 64.81 83.27 -13.42
N ARG A 381 63.82 83.62 -12.59
CA ARG A 381 63.22 84.97 -12.55
C ARG A 381 63.85 85.92 -11.53
N ASN A 382 64.76 85.42 -10.69
CA ASN A 382 65.49 86.18 -9.66
C ASN A 382 66.97 86.44 -10.03
N LYS A 383 67.29 86.53 -11.32
CA LYS A 383 68.59 86.99 -11.81
C LYS A 383 68.45 88.33 -12.50
#